data_AF-A0A925KEY5-F1
#
_entry.id   AF-A0A925KEY5-F1
#
_cell.length_a   1.000
_cell.length_b   1.000
_cell.length_c   1.000
_cell.angle_alpha   90.00
_cell.angle_beta   90.00
_cell.angle_gamma   90.00
#
_symmetry.space_group_name_H-M   'P 1'
#
loop_
_entity.id
_entity.type
_entity.pdbx_description
1 polymer ?
#
loop_
_entity_poly.entity_id
_entity_poly.type
_entity_poly.pdbx_seq_one_letter_code
_entity_poly.pdbx_strand_id
1 'polypeptide(L)'
;MSMHSRHRARGAGAQLPYLEKQRDWLEKRGLDNSLAAVSENIAKQKEAGIQEIRFSAADTAAYLKQSQNAGWAGILKNSPQHGAKLRQLLVAP
;
A
#
# COMPACT_ATOMS: atom_id res chain seq x y z
N MET A 1 14.47 20.48 23.11
CA MET A 1 13.48 20.47 22.02
C MET A 1 14.16 19.96 20.73
N SER A 2 13.71 18.83 20.18
CA SER A 2 14.35 18.15 19.05
C SER A 2 14.03 18.82 17.71
N MET A 3 14.98 18.80 16.77
CA MET A 3 14.93 19.47 15.45
C MET A 3 13.68 19.13 14.62
N HIS A 4 13.06 17.97 14.82
CA HIS A 4 11.87 17.52 14.11
C HIS A 4 10.61 18.38 14.36
N SER A 5 10.56 19.12 15.47
CA SER A 5 9.42 20.00 15.79
C SER A 5 9.47 21.35 15.06
N ARG A 6 10.60 21.72 14.45
CA ARG A 6 10.84 23.07 13.89
C ARG A 6 10.43 23.25 12.42
N HIS A 7 10.11 22.18 11.69
CA HIS A 7 9.70 22.27 10.28
C HIS A 7 8.19 22.40 10.11
N ARG A 8 7.38 21.65 10.88
CA ARG A 8 5.92 21.79 10.84
C ARG A 8 5.42 23.16 11.34
N ALA A 9 6.13 23.78 12.28
CA ALA A 9 5.77 25.09 12.81
C ALA A 9 6.14 26.27 11.88
N ARG A 10 7.01 26.06 10.87
CA ARG A 10 7.51 27.14 9.98
C ARG A 10 6.68 27.38 8.72
N GLY A 11 5.66 26.56 8.45
CA GLY A 11 4.82 26.62 7.25
C GLY A 11 3.33 26.88 7.51
N ALA A 12 2.96 27.35 8.70
CA ALA A 12 1.57 27.42 9.20
C ALA A 12 0.65 28.45 8.48
N GLY A 13 1.13 29.12 7.42
CA GLY A 13 0.32 29.94 6.53
C GLY A 13 -0.24 29.15 5.33
N ALA A 14 -0.41 29.81 4.18
CA ALA A 14 -0.97 29.22 2.95
C ALA A 14 -0.20 28.01 2.36
N GLN A 15 0.98 27.68 2.89
CA GLN A 15 1.80 26.56 2.43
C GLN A 15 1.25 25.20 2.86
N LEU A 16 0.78 25.05 4.10
CA LEU A 16 0.26 23.76 4.58
C LEU A 16 -1.01 23.34 3.81
N PRO A 17 -2.04 24.19 3.62
CA PRO A 17 -3.21 23.85 2.81
C PRO A 17 -2.86 23.53 1.35
N TYR A 18 -1.88 24.24 0.77
CA TYR A 18 -1.41 23.95 -0.58
C TYR A 18 -0.79 22.55 -0.67
N LEU A 19 0.10 22.20 0.28
CA LEU A 19 0.74 20.88 0.32
C LEU A 19 -0.26 19.75 0.58
N GLU A 20 -1.29 19.98 1.40
CA GLU A 20 -2.39 19.02 1.59
C GLU A 20 -3.16 18.77 0.29
N LYS A 21 -3.48 19.84 -0.46
CA LYS A 21 -4.09 19.70 -1.80
C LYS A 21 -3.19 18.91 -2.76
N GLN A 22 -1.87 19.13 -2.71
CA GLN A 22 -0.93 18.37 -3.55
C GLN A 22 -0.85 16.89 -3.14
N ARG A 23 -0.88 16.58 -1.83
CA ARG A 23 -0.95 15.20 -1.32
C ARG A 23 -2.18 14.49 -1.90
N ASP A 24 -3.36 15.08 -1.76
CA ASP A 24 -4.61 14.45 -2.19
C ASP A 24 -4.63 14.22 -3.71
N TRP A 25 -4.11 15.19 -4.48
CA TRP A 25 -3.94 15.04 -5.92
C TRP A 25 -2.97 13.90 -6.27
N LEU A 26 -1.83 13.79 -5.58
CA LEU A 26 -0.85 12.71 -5.80
C LEU A 26 -1.42 11.34 -5.44
N GLU A 27 -2.14 11.21 -4.33
CA GLU A 27 -2.78 9.97 -3.90
C GLU A 27 -3.84 9.51 -4.91
N LYS A 28 -4.70 10.42 -5.37
CA LYS A 28 -5.68 10.11 -6.41
C LYS A 28 -5.01 9.70 -7.72
N ARG A 29 -4.02 10.47 -8.17
CA ARG A 29 -3.29 10.15 -9.40
C ARG A 29 -2.58 8.79 -9.29
N GLY A 30 -2.00 8.47 -8.13
CA GLY A 30 -1.36 7.19 -7.87
C GLY A 30 -2.35 6.02 -7.97
N LEU A 31 -3.55 6.18 -7.40
CA LEU A 31 -4.63 5.20 -7.52
C LEU A 31 -5.06 5.00 -8.98
N ASP A 32 -5.38 6.09 -9.68
CA ASP A 32 -5.85 6.05 -11.06
C ASP A 32 -4.79 5.40 -11.98
N ASN A 33 -3.51 5.77 -11.81
CA ASN A 33 -2.39 5.18 -12.55
C ASN A 33 -2.24 3.68 -12.24
N SER A 34 -2.35 3.28 -10.97
CA SER A 34 -2.18 1.88 -10.59
C SER A 34 -3.27 1.01 -11.18
N LEU A 35 -4.52 1.47 -11.16
CA LEU A 35 -5.65 0.76 -11.75
C LEU A 35 -5.52 0.62 -13.27
N ALA A 36 -5.14 1.69 -13.96
CA ALA A 36 -4.89 1.64 -15.41
C ALA A 36 -3.73 0.70 -15.77
N ALA A 37 -2.67 0.70 -14.97
CA ALA A 37 -1.47 -0.08 -15.24
C ALA A 37 -1.68 -1.60 -15.08
N VAL A 38 -2.69 -2.08 -14.33
CA VAL A 38 -2.89 -3.52 -14.13
C VAL A 38 -3.13 -4.25 -15.46
N SER A 39 -4.12 -3.82 -16.24
CA SER A 39 -4.47 -4.47 -17.50
C SER A 39 -3.38 -4.29 -18.56
N GLU A 40 -2.80 -3.09 -18.65
CA GLU A 40 -1.70 -2.80 -19.57
C GLU A 40 -0.48 -3.68 -19.31
N ASN A 41 -0.09 -3.85 -18.04
CA ASN A 41 1.07 -4.66 -17.70
C ASN A 41 0.81 -6.15 -17.89
N ILE A 42 -0.42 -6.64 -17.64
CA ILE A 42 -0.80 -8.02 -17.97
C ILE A 42 -0.68 -8.26 -19.48
N ALA A 43 -1.15 -7.33 -20.32
CA ALA A 43 -1.03 -7.43 -21.76
C ALA A 43 0.45 -7.45 -22.22
N LYS A 44 1.28 -6.53 -21.72
CA LYS A 44 2.73 -6.49 -22.01
C LYS A 44 3.45 -7.77 -21.63
N GLN A 45 3.10 -8.37 -20.48
CA GLN A 45 3.67 -9.65 -20.06
C GLN A 45 3.31 -10.77 -21.05
N LYS A 46 2.05 -10.82 -21.49
CA LYS A 46 1.58 -11.79 -22.49
C LYS A 46 2.27 -11.60 -23.84
N GLU A 47 2.39 -10.36 -24.31
CA GLU A 47 3.09 -10.01 -25.56
C GLU A 47 4.57 -10.40 -25.52
N ALA A 48 5.21 -10.27 -24.36
CA ALA A 48 6.57 -10.73 -24.11
C ALA A 48 6.70 -12.27 -23.98
N GLY A 49 5.60 -13.02 -24.11
CA GLY A 49 5.59 -14.48 -24.03
C GLY A 49 5.61 -15.04 -22.61
N ILE A 50 5.44 -14.21 -21.57
CA ILE A 50 5.39 -14.66 -20.18
C ILE A 50 4.09 -15.44 -19.95
N GLN A 51 4.23 -16.67 -19.47
CA GLN A 51 3.11 -17.56 -19.18
C GLN A 51 2.64 -17.39 -17.73
N GLU A 52 1.33 -17.29 -17.54
CA GLU A 52 0.74 -17.26 -16.19
C GLU A 52 0.79 -18.64 -15.54
N ILE A 53 1.28 -18.72 -14.30
CA ILE A 53 1.11 -19.89 -13.45
C ILE A 53 -0.18 -19.71 -12.67
N ARG A 54 -1.19 -20.52 -13.01
CA ARG A 54 -2.51 -20.49 -12.36
C ARG A 54 -2.70 -21.73 -11.50
N PHE A 55 -2.95 -21.51 -10.21
CA PHE A 55 -3.31 -22.59 -9.28
C PHE A 55 -4.79 -22.94 -9.38
N SER A 56 -5.18 -24.05 -8.75
CA SER A 56 -6.60 -24.32 -8.49
C SER A 56 -7.20 -23.23 -7.60
N ALA A 57 -8.53 -23.12 -7.55
CA ALA A 57 -9.18 -22.15 -6.67
C ALA A 57 -8.85 -22.41 -5.18
N ALA A 58 -8.81 -23.69 -4.78
CA ALA A 58 -8.45 -24.10 -3.43
C ALA A 58 -7.00 -23.71 -3.08
N ASP A 59 -6.07 -23.98 -3.99
CA ASP A 59 -4.65 -23.66 -3.78
C ASP A 59 -4.38 -22.16 -3.82
N THR A 60 -5.11 -21.41 -4.67
CA THR A 60 -5.05 -19.93 -4.67
C THR A 60 -5.49 -19.37 -3.32
N ALA A 61 -6.61 -19.85 -2.77
CA ALA A 61 -7.09 -19.43 -1.46
C ALA A 61 -6.11 -19.80 -0.34
N ALA A 62 -5.53 -21.00 -0.39
CA ALA A 62 -4.51 -21.45 0.55
C ALA A 62 -3.24 -20.59 0.48
N TYR A 63 -2.76 -20.30 -0.73
CA TYR A 63 -1.59 -19.46 -0.98
C TYR A 63 -1.78 -18.04 -0.42
N LEU A 64 -2.92 -17.40 -0.74
CA LEU A 64 -3.22 -16.06 -0.25
C LEU A 64 -3.33 -16.03 1.28
N LYS A 65 -4.02 -17.00 1.88
CA LYS A 65 -4.12 -17.11 3.35
C LYS A 65 -2.75 -17.27 4.00
N GLN A 66 -1.90 -18.13 3.45
CA GLN A 66 -0.54 -18.35 3.95
C GLN A 66 0.31 -17.07 3.87
N SER A 67 0.27 -16.38 2.73
CA SER A 67 0.99 -15.13 2.50
C SER A 67 0.56 -14.04 3.51
N GLN A 68 -0.75 -13.82 3.65
CA GLN A 68 -1.29 -12.85 4.58
C GLN A 68 -0.92 -13.17 6.03
N ASN A 69 -0.99 -14.44 6.43
CA ASN A 69 -0.63 -14.87 7.78
C ASN A 69 0.85 -14.64 8.07
N ALA A 70 1.74 -15.03 7.16
CA ALA A 70 3.19 -14.87 7.32
C ALA A 70 3.58 -13.39 7.38
N GLY A 71 3.03 -12.56 6.48
CA GLY A 71 3.27 -11.12 6.47
C GLY A 71 2.84 -10.46 7.78
N TRP A 72 1.63 -10.76 8.26
CA TRP A 72 1.14 -10.21 9.52
C TRP A 72 1.90 -10.74 10.74
N ALA A 73 2.32 -12.00 10.74
CA ALA A 73 3.17 -12.53 11.82
C ALA A 73 4.48 -11.74 11.95
N GLY A 74 5.11 -11.40 10.82
CA GLY A 74 6.30 -10.54 10.80
C GLY A 74 6.03 -9.13 11.34
N ILE A 75 4.93 -8.51 10.92
CA ILE A 75 4.53 -7.18 11.40
C ILE A 75 4.26 -7.19 12.91
N LEU A 76 3.52 -8.17 13.40
CA LEU A 76 3.19 -8.29 14.83
C LEU A 76 4.44 -8.50 15.69
N LYS A 77 5.40 -9.30 15.20
CA LYS A 77 6.70 -9.49 15.87
C LYS A 77 7.50 -8.19 15.94
N ASN A 78 7.54 -7.42 14.85
CA ASN A 78 8.38 -6.22 14.75
C ASN A 78 7.70 -4.94 15.29
N SER A 79 6.39 -4.96 15.48
CA SER A 79 5.61 -3.84 16.02
C SER A 79 4.67 -4.36 17.12
N PRO A 80 5.19 -4.80 18.28
CA PRO A 80 4.36 -5.40 19.32
C PRO A 80 3.34 -4.42 19.91
N GLN A 81 3.62 -3.12 19.88
CA GLN A 81 2.73 -2.09 20.40
C GLN A 81 1.63 -1.67 19.41
N HIS A 82 1.91 -1.68 18.09
CA HIS A 82 1.02 -1.08 17.10
C HIS A 82 0.56 -2.04 16.00
N GLY A 83 1.21 -3.20 15.83
CA GLY A 83 0.92 -4.15 14.76
C GLY A 83 -0.53 -4.65 14.80
N ALA A 84 -1.07 -4.94 15.99
CA ALA A 84 -2.46 -5.36 16.13
C ALA A 84 -3.45 -4.29 15.66
N LYS A 85 -3.21 -3.03 16.05
CA LYS A 85 -4.06 -1.90 15.63
C LYS A 85 -3.92 -1.63 14.13
N LEU A 86 -2.71 -1.71 13.59
CA LEU A 86 -2.46 -1.55 12.17
C LEU A 86 -3.21 -2.62 11.34
N ARG A 87 -3.20 -3.87 11.80
CA ARG A 87 -3.97 -4.95 11.16
C ARG A 87 -5.46 -4.66 11.13
N GLN A 88 -6.01 -4.18 12.24
CA GLN A 88 -7.42 -3.79 12.32
C GLN A 88 -7.78 -2.66 11.32
N LEU A 89 -6.86 -1.72 11.08
CA LEU A 89 -7.10 -0.58 10.19
C LEU A 89 -6.95 -0.93 8.70
N LEU A 90 -6.12 -1.93 8.37
CA LEU A 90 -5.77 -2.25 6.98
C LEU A 90 -6.46 -3.50 6.44
N VAL A 91 -6.92 -4.42 7.29
CA VAL A 91 -7.72 -5.57 6.87
C VAL A 91 -9.18 -5.14 6.94
N ALA A 92 -9.86 -5.10 5.79
CA ALA A 92 -11.31 -4.88 5.73
C ALA A 92 -12.04 -5.89 6.63
N PRO A 93 -13.17 -5.51 7.27
CA PRO A 93 -14.01 -6.47 7.98
C PRO A 93 -14.49 -7.61 7.07
#